data_AF-A0A2M8Q6I7-F1
#
_entry.id   AF-A0A2M8Q6I7-F1
#
_cell.length_a   1.000
_cell.length_b   1.000
_cell.length_c   1.000
_cell.angle_alpha   90.00
_cell.angle_beta   90.00
_cell.angle_gamma   90.00
#
_symmetry.space_group_name_H-M   'P 1'
#
loop_
_entity.id
_entity.type
_entity.pdbx_description
1 polymer ?
#
loop_
_entity_poly.entity_id
_entity_poly.type
_entity_poly.pdbx_seq_one_letter_code
_entity_poly.pdbx_strand_id
1 'polypeptide(L)'
;MIDGQHEGYLYIQLRDYKNGARKHEVMNEIVKDLSRQDLRELAAFFAKRPWPRLQQQAEEGDDVVAERLAAAGMCKECHLGGYLGDSTVPRLAGQLTTYLVVTMRAFKTKERANNAAM
;
A
#
# COMPACT_ATOMS: atom_id res chain seq x y z
N MET A 1 -5.02 -5.13 -4.50
CA MET A 1 -5.81 -5.89 -3.51
C MET A 1 -5.41 -5.46 -2.10
N ILE A 2 -6.32 -5.52 -1.12
CA ILE A 2 -6.09 -5.04 0.25
C ILE A 2 -6.25 -6.10 1.35
N ASP A 3 -6.75 -7.29 1.02
CA ASP A 3 -6.85 -8.43 1.95
C ASP A 3 -5.46 -8.79 2.51
N GLY A 4 -5.39 -9.03 3.81
CA GLY A 4 -4.15 -9.40 4.51
C GLY A 4 -3.12 -8.27 4.60
N GLN A 5 -3.50 -7.05 4.27
CA GLN A 5 -2.66 -5.87 4.48
C GLN A 5 -2.72 -5.41 5.95
N HIS A 6 -1.68 -4.75 6.44
CA HIS A 6 -1.61 -4.31 7.83
C HIS A 6 -2.74 -3.35 8.21
N GLU A 7 -3.39 -3.62 9.35
CA GLU A 7 -4.54 -2.85 9.84
C GLU A 7 -4.19 -1.36 10.00
N GLY A 8 -3.03 -1.06 10.61
CA GLY A 8 -2.56 0.31 10.80
C GLY A 8 -2.41 1.06 9.48
N TYR A 9 -1.80 0.42 8.48
CA TYR A 9 -1.69 0.97 7.13
C TYR A 9 -3.07 1.23 6.51
N LEU A 10 -3.97 0.24 6.54
CA LEU A 10 -5.30 0.36 5.94
C LEU A 10 -6.11 1.50 6.55
N TYR A 11 -6.11 1.61 7.88
CA TYR A 11 -6.79 2.71 8.58
C TYR A 11 -6.23 4.08 8.16
N ILE A 12 -4.90 4.23 8.07
CA ILE A 12 -4.26 5.47 7.61
C ILE A 12 -4.70 5.79 6.19
N GLN A 13 -4.67 4.82 5.27
CA GLN A 13 -5.07 5.07 3.88
C GLN A 13 -6.54 5.50 3.76
N LEU A 14 -7.44 4.84 4.48
CA LEU A 14 -8.87 5.17 4.49
C LEU A 14 -9.12 6.57 5.09
N ARG A 15 -8.46 6.89 6.20
CA ARG A 15 -8.49 8.21 6.82
C ARG A 15 -7.98 9.29 5.87
N ASP A 16 -6.88 9.02 5.17
CA ASP A 16 -6.24 9.97 4.26
C ASP A 16 -7.09 10.21 2.99
N TYR A 17 -7.83 9.21 2.53
CA TYR A 17 -8.88 9.43 1.55
C TYR A 17 -10.00 10.31 2.10
N LYS A 18 -10.48 10.06 3.32
CA LYS A 18 -11.59 10.82 3.90
C LYS A 18 -11.23 12.29 4.14
N ASN A 19 -10.00 12.59 4.57
CA ASN A 19 -9.57 13.96 4.86
C ASN A 19 -8.96 14.69 3.64
N GLY A 20 -8.85 14.02 2.48
CA GLY A 20 -8.30 14.60 1.25
C GLY A 20 -6.77 14.65 1.17
N ALA A 21 -6.04 14.14 2.16
CA ALA A 21 -4.58 13.99 2.10
C ALA A 21 -4.15 13.00 1.01
N ARG A 22 -5.01 12.02 0.69
CA ARG A 22 -4.90 11.15 -0.48
C ARG A 22 -6.10 11.37 -1.39
N LYS A 23 -5.84 11.71 -2.66
CA LYS A 23 -6.88 12.00 -3.65
C LYS A 23 -7.06 10.81 -4.59
N HIS A 24 -8.31 10.40 -4.78
CA HIS A 24 -8.78 9.45 -5.78
C HIS A 24 -10.31 9.49 -5.82
N GLU A 25 -10.89 9.96 -6.92
CA GLU A 25 -12.34 10.25 -7.05
C GLU A 25 -13.24 9.16 -6.46
N VAL A 26 -13.03 7.91 -6.88
CA VAL A 26 -13.83 6.77 -6.40
C VAL A 26 -13.67 6.52 -4.89
N MET A 27 -12.45 6.58 -4.36
CA MET A 27 -12.21 6.24 -2.95
C MET A 27 -12.66 7.36 -2.02
N ASN A 28 -12.50 8.62 -2.43
CA ASN A 28 -13.02 9.75 -1.66
C ASN A 28 -14.55 9.64 -1.50
N GLU A 29 -15.27 9.29 -2.57
CA GLU A 29 -16.71 9.07 -2.52
C GLU A 29 -17.13 7.88 -1.64
N ILE A 30 -16.37 6.78 -1.66
CA ILE A 30 -16.65 5.60 -0.81
C ILE A 30 -16.53 5.92 0.67
N VAL A 31 -15.53 6.72 1.07
CA VAL A 31 -15.22 6.95 2.50
C VAL A 31 -15.85 8.21 3.08
N LYS A 32 -16.47 9.07 2.25
CA LYS A 32 -16.93 10.41 2.66
C LYS A 32 -17.87 10.36 3.85
N ASP A 33 -18.79 9.40 3.88
CA ASP A 33 -19.83 9.28 4.92
C ASP A 33 -19.45 8.32 6.06
N LEU A 34 -18.30 7.63 5.97
CA LEU A 34 -17.89 6.63 6.96
C LEU A 34 -17.36 7.27 8.24
N SER A 35 -17.84 6.87 9.41
CA SER A 35 -17.32 7.33 10.69
C SER A 35 -15.90 6.82 10.95
N ARG A 36 -15.18 7.42 11.92
CA ARG A 36 -13.86 6.90 12.34
C ARG A 36 -13.91 5.45 12.81
N GLN A 37 -15.05 5.03 13.37
CA GLN A 37 -15.24 3.66 13.82
C GLN A 37 -15.36 2.72 12.62
N ASP A 38 -16.16 3.09 11.61
CA ASP A 38 -16.29 2.32 10.36
C ASP A 38 -14.94 2.12 9.68
N LEU A 39 -14.11 3.17 9.61
CA LEU A 39 -12.78 3.06 9.01
C LEU A 39 -11.88 2.06 9.75
N ARG A 40 -11.96 2.00 11.09
CA ARG A 40 -11.20 1.03 11.89
C ARG A 40 -11.73 -0.39 11.68
N GLU A 41 -13.05 -0.56 11.66
CA GLU A 41 -13.68 -1.87 11.47
C GLU A 41 -13.37 -2.44 10.09
N LEU A 42 -13.42 -1.61 9.03
CA LEU A 42 -13.00 -2.01 7.70
C LEU A 42 -11.52 -2.39 7.64
N ALA A 43 -10.64 -1.60 8.26
CA ALA A 43 -9.22 -1.92 8.33
C ALA A 43 -8.97 -3.26 9.02
N ALA A 44 -9.59 -3.48 10.18
CA ALA A 44 -9.48 -4.73 10.94
C ALA A 44 -10.06 -5.93 10.18
N PHE A 45 -11.18 -5.73 9.46
CA PHE A 45 -11.80 -6.76 8.65
C PHE A 45 -10.87 -7.23 7.52
N PHE A 46 -10.34 -6.30 6.72
CA PHE A 46 -9.46 -6.66 5.61
C PHE A 46 -8.11 -7.21 6.06
N ALA A 47 -7.57 -6.71 7.18
CA ALA A 47 -6.30 -7.20 7.73
C ALA A 47 -6.34 -8.67 8.16
N LYS A 48 -7.49 -9.15 8.64
CA LYS A 48 -7.68 -10.55 9.07
C LYS A 48 -7.89 -11.53 7.92
N ARG A 49 -8.10 -11.04 6.70
CA ARG A 49 -8.30 -11.89 5.52
C ARG A 49 -6.95 -12.42 5.03
N PRO A 50 -6.91 -13.63 4.46
CA PRO A 50 -5.66 -14.18 3.93
C PRO A 50 -5.16 -13.32 2.77
N TRP A 51 -3.84 -13.11 2.68
CA TRP A 51 -3.25 -12.42 1.53
C TRP A 51 -3.58 -13.18 0.24
N PRO A 52 -4.14 -12.50 -0.79
CA PRO A 52 -4.61 -13.18 -1.99
C PRO A 52 -3.43 -13.62 -2.86
N ARG A 53 -3.53 -14.82 -3.44
CA ARG A 53 -2.60 -15.28 -4.47
C ARG A 53 -3.08 -14.82 -5.84
N LEU A 54 -2.54 -13.71 -6.31
CA LEU A 54 -2.97 -13.06 -7.56
C LEU A 54 -2.52 -13.78 -8.84
N GLN A 55 -1.78 -14.90 -8.73
CA GLN A 55 -1.27 -15.69 -9.86
C GLN A 55 -0.57 -14.83 -10.93
N GLN A 56 0.02 -13.71 -10.52
CA GLN A 56 0.82 -12.86 -11.40
C GLN A 56 2.13 -13.56 -11.71
N GLN A 57 2.50 -13.61 -12.98
CA GLN A 57 3.81 -14.06 -13.43
C GLN A 57 4.75 -12.86 -13.38
N ALA A 58 5.96 -13.09 -12.84
CA ALA A 58 7.02 -12.11 -12.98
C ALA A 58 7.36 -12.00 -14.48
N GLU A 59 7.57 -10.79 -14.96
CA GLU A 59 8.15 -10.60 -16.28
C GLU A 59 9.59 -11.12 -16.27
N GLU A 60 10.02 -11.69 -17.38
CA GLU A 60 11.38 -12.16 -17.55
C GLU A 60 12.34 -10.95 -17.48
N GLY A 61 13.37 -11.03 -16.63
CA GLY A 61 14.23 -9.90 -16.34
C GLY A 61 15.48 -10.29 -15.56
N ASP A 62 16.35 -9.32 -15.32
CA ASP A 62 17.58 -9.51 -14.57
C ASP A 62 17.33 -9.28 -13.07
N ASP A 63 17.24 -10.39 -12.32
CA ASP A 63 17.04 -10.39 -10.87
C ASP A 63 18.16 -9.65 -10.10
N VAL A 64 19.40 -9.66 -10.62
CA VAL A 64 20.54 -8.96 -10.00
C VAL A 64 20.34 -7.45 -10.12
N VAL A 65 19.89 -6.99 -11.30
CA VAL A 65 19.55 -5.58 -11.50
C VAL A 65 18.36 -5.18 -10.64
N ALA A 66 17.31 -6.02 -10.57
CA ALA A 66 16.14 -5.75 -9.75
C ALA A 66 16.49 -5.62 -8.26
N GLU A 67 17.27 -6.56 -7.72
CA GLU A 67 17.70 -6.54 -6.32
C GLU A 67 18.62 -5.33 -6.05
N ARG A 68 19.55 -5.01 -6.96
CA ARG A 68 20.41 -3.82 -6.84
C ARG A 68 19.59 -2.52 -6.80
N LEU A 69 18.57 -2.39 -7.65
CA LEU A 69 17.70 -1.20 -7.67
C LEU A 69 16.86 -1.11 -6.40
N ALA A 70 16.32 -2.23 -5.90
CA ALA A 70 15.59 -2.27 -4.65
C ALA A 70 16.48 -1.90 -3.45
N ALA A 71 17.73 -2.33 -3.44
CA ALA A 71 18.73 -1.94 -2.44
C ALA A 71 19.07 -0.44 -2.53
N ALA A 72 19.30 0.07 -3.74
CA ALA A 72 19.58 1.50 -3.95
C ALA A 72 18.42 2.41 -3.53
N GLY A 73 17.18 1.93 -3.68
CA GLY A 73 15.98 2.60 -3.18
C GLY A 73 15.73 2.42 -1.68
N MET A 74 16.62 1.73 -0.95
CA MET A 74 16.54 1.46 0.49
C MET A 74 15.18 0.87 0.92
N CYS A 75 14.53 0.12 0.03
CA CYS A 75 13.13 -0.27 0.23
C CYS A 75 12.94 -1.14 1.48
N LYS A 76 13.95 -1.97 1.79
CA LYS A 76 13.93 -2.92 2.92
C LYS A 76 14.11 -2.25 4.29
N GLU A 77 14.60 -1.01 4.36
CA GLU A 77 14.73 -0.27 5.62
C GLU A 77 13.37 -0.07 6.31
N CYS A 78 12.34 0.18 5.51
CA CYS A 78 10.96 0.31 6.02
C CYS A 78 10.14 -0.95 5.74
N HIS A 79 10.18 -1.50 4.53
CA HIS A 79 9.31 -2.62 4.14
C HIS A 79 9.80 -4.00 4.60
N LEU A 80 10.90 -4.04 5.35
CA LEU A 80 11.48 -5.24 5.97
C LEU A 80 11.87 -6.34 4.96
N GLY A 81 12.39 -7.45 5.50
CA GLY A 81 12.75 -8.63 4.74
C GLY A 81 11.55 -9.20 3.97
N GLY A 82 11.78 -9.53 2.69
CA GLY A 82 10.73 -10.03 1.81
C GLY A 82 9.60 -9.03 1.51
N TYR A 83 9.80 -7.73 1.78
CA TYR A 83 8.82 -6.66 1.54
C TYR A 83 7.46 -6.88 2.20
N LEU A 84 7.47 -7.49 3.39
CA LEU A 84 6.28 -7.80 4.15
C LEU A 84 5.72 -6.58 4.89
N GLY A 85 6.55 -5.59 5.21
CA GLY A 85 6.19 -4.46 6.06
C GLY A 85 5.74 -4.87 7.46
N ASP A 86 5.30 -3.90 8.25
CA ASP A 86 4.71 -4.11 9.57
C ASP A 86 3.87 -2.89 9.97
N SER A 87 2.83 -3.10 10.79
CA SER A 87 2.00 -2.07 11.42
C SER A 87 1.46 -1.01 10.44
N THR A 88 2.15 0.12 10.28
CA THR A 88 1.76 1.22 9.38
C THR A 88 2.49 1.19 8.04
N VAL A 89 3.53 0.36 7.91
CA VAL A 89 4.31 0.17 6.69
C VAL A 89 3.70 -0.97 5.87
N PRO A 90 3.25 -0.73 4.63
CA PRO A 90 2.50 -1.74 3.89
C PRO A 90 3.38 -2.90 3.41
N ARG A 91 2.75 -4.06 3.30
CA ARG A 91 3.24 -5.18 2.48
C ARG A 91 3.24 -4.80 1.00
N LEU A 92 4.39 -4.94 0.35
CA LEU A 92 4.55 -4.81 -1.10
C LEU A 92 4.55 -6.18 -1.80
N ALA A 93 5.02 -7.21 -1.10
CA ALA A 93 5.18 -8.55 -1.67
C ALA A 93 3.86 -9.15 -2.14
N GLY A 94 3.80 -9.48 -3.44
CA GLY A 94 2.63 -10.05 -4.07
C GLY A 94 1.48 -9.06 -4.31
N GLN A 95 1.74 -7.74 -4.22
CA GLN A 95 0.80 -6.73 -4.67
C GLN A 95 0.72 -6.72 -6.21
N LEU A 96 -0.32 -6.11 -6.77
CA LEU A 96 -0.42 -5.89 -8.23
C LEU A 96 0.76 -5.05 -8.74
N THR A 97 1.49 -5.55 -9.73
CA THR A 97 2.60 -4.82 -10.36
C THR A 97 2.14 -3.47 -10.90
N THR A 98 0.98 -3.43 -11.55
CA THR A 98 0.37 -2.19 -12.06
C THR A 98 0.08 -1.19 -10.95
N TYR A 99 -0.42 -1.65 -9.80
CA TYR A 99 -0.66 -0.80 -8.64
C TYR A 99 0.64 -0.23 -8.06
N LEU A 100 1.70 -1.05 -7.96
CA LEU A 100 3.01 -0.60 -7.49
C LEU A 100 3.59 0.47 -8.44
N VAL A 101 3.55 0.24 -9.75
CA VAL A 101 4.03 1.20 -10.76
C VAL A 101 3.28 2.53 -10.68
N VAL A 102 1.95 2.51 -10.65
CA VAL A 102 1.13 3.72 -10.53
C VAL A 102 1.42 4.44 -9.21
N THR A 103 1.55 3.71 -8.11
CA THR A 103 1.85 4.27 -6.79
C THR A 103 3.22 4.94 -6.74
N MET A 104 4.27 4.29 -7.25
CA MET A 104 5.62 4.86 -7.30
C MET A 104 5.69 6.11 -8.19
N ARG A 105 4.96 6.11 -9.31
CA ARG A 105 4.85 7.30 -10.17
C ARG A 105 4.16 8.45 -9.45
N ALA A 106 3.04 8.20 -8.76
CA ALA A 106 2.32 9.22 -7.99
C ALA A 106 3.16 9.82 -6.85
N PHE A 107 4.02 9.02 -6.21
CA PHE A 107 5.01 9.54 -5.25
C PHE A 107 6.06 10.41 -5.93
N LYS A 108 6.59 9.97 -7.08
CA LYS A 108 7.59 10.72 -7.85
C LYS A 108 7.05 12.08 -8.33
N THR A 109 5.80 12.15 -8.77
CA THR A 109 5.15 13.39 -9.25
C THR A 109 4.52 14.22 -8.12
N LYS A 110 4.58 13.74 -6.87
CA LYS A 110 3.96 14.37 -5.69
C LYS A 110 2.43 14.48 -5.75
N GLU A 111 1.78 13.75 -6.66
CA GLU A 111 0.33 13.59 -6.68
C GLU A 111 -0.17 12.85 -5.43
N ARG A 112 0.68 11.97 -4.88
CA ARG A 112 0.47 11.28 -3.62
C ARG A 112 1.62 11.62 -2.67
N ALA A 113 1.30 12.16 -1.49
CA ALA A 113 2.26 12.29 -0.41
C ALA A 113 2.36 10.95 0.38
N ASN A 114 3.50 10.73 1.04
CA ASN A 114 3.59 9.70 2.06
C ASN A 114 2.76 10.12 3.30
N ASN A 115 2.42 9.18 4.17
CA ASN A 115 1.77 9.49 5.44
C ASN A 115 2.61 10.54 6.20
N ALA A 116 2.00 11.67 6.55
CA ALA A 116 2.69 12.77 7.25
C ALA A 116 3.15 12.40 8.67
N ALA A 117 2.68 11.26 9.21
CA ALA A 117 3.09 10.71 10.49
C ALA A 117 4.19 9.62 10.37
N MET A 118 4.79 9.44 9.19
CA MET A 118 6.02 8.66 8.98
C MET A 118 7.24 9.57 8.96
#